data_AF-A0A961RCG0-F1
#
_entry.id   AF-A0A961RCG0-F1
#
_cell.length_a   1.000
_cell.length_b   1.000
_cell.length_c   1.000
_cell.angle_alpha   90.00
_cell.angle_beta   90.00
_cell.angle_gamma   90.00
#
_symmetry.space_group_name_H-M   'P 1'
#
loop_
_entity.id
_entity.type
_entity.pdbx_description
1 polymer ?
#
loop_
_entity_poly.entity_id
_entity_poly.type
_entity_poly.pdbx_seq_one_letter_code
_entity_poly.pdbx_strand_id
1 'polypeptide(L)' 'MSDLKQAIAKVADGASLSAEEARAAFDIMMSGDATPSQIGGFLMALRVRGETVDEISGAVSTMRAKMLPVDAP' A
#
# COMPACT_ATOMS: atom_id res chain seq x y z
N MET A 1 10.35 -0.29 -12.50
CA MET A 1 10.03 0.46 -11.27
C MET A 1 8.53 0.61 -11.22
N SER A 2 7.89 -0.03 -10.24
CA SER A 2 6.45 0.16 -10.02
C SER A 2 6.28 1.54 -9.38
N ASP A 3 5.61 2.46 -10.06
CA ASP A 3 5.30 3.79 -9.54
C ASP A 3 3.98 3.72 -8.78
N LEU A 4 3.87 4.40 -7.63
CA LEU A 4 2.61 4.51 -6.87
C LEU A 4 1.46 5.01 -7.75
N LYS A 5 1.75 5.84 -8.77
CA LYS A 5 0.76 6.27 -9.77
C LYS A 5 0.12 5.09 -10.52
N GLN A 6 0.88 4.05 -10.85
CA GLN A 6 0.35 2.86 -11.52
C GLN A 6 -0.55 2.05 -10.58
N ALA A 7 -0.14 1.92 -9.31
CA ALA A 7 -0.95 1.26 -8.30
C ALA A 7 -2.28 2.01 -8.09
N ILE A 8 -2.25 3.34 -7.99
CA ILE A 8 -3.45 4.20 -7.89
C ILE A 8 -4.37 4.00 -9.09
N ALA A 9 -3.85 4.04 -10.32
CA ALA A 9 -4.66 3.85 -11.51
C ALA A 9 -5.34 2.46 -11.49
N LYS A 10 -4.59 1.42 -11.17
CA LYS A 10 -5.09 0.05 -11.11
C LYS A 10 -6.22 -0.12 -10.08
N VAL A 11 -6.05 0.41 -8.86
CA VAL A 11 -7.10 0.32 -7.84
C VAL A 11 -8.29 1.24 -8.12
N ALA A 12 -8.06 2.39 -8.78
CA ALA A 12 -9.13 3.29 -9.20
C ALA A 12 -10.01 2.69 -10.30
N ASP A 13 -9.43 1.84 -11.17
CA ASP A 13 -10.16 1.06 -12.18
C ASP A 13 -10.92 -0.15 -11.58
N GLY A 14 -10.86 -0.33 -10.26
CA GLY A 14 -11.54 -1.41 -9.55
C GLY A 14 -10.77 -2.74 -9.54
N ALA A 15 -9.55 -2.78 -10.08
CA ALA A 15 -8.72 -3.98 -10.03
C ALA A 15 -8.05 -4.17 -8.66
N SER A 16 -7.75 -5.42 -8.32
CA SER A 16 -6.99 -5.76 -7.11
C SER A 16 -5.49 -5.76 -7.35
N LEU A 17 -4.75 -5.47 -6.29
CA LEU A 17 -3.31 -5.66 -6.25
C LEU A 17 -2.98 -7.07 -5.77
N SER A 18 -1.92 -7.64 -6.31
CA SER A 18 -1.26 -8.79 -5.68
C SER A 18 -0.57 -8.37 -4.38
N ALA A 19 -0.21 -9.34 -3.55
CA ALA A 19 0.55 -9.06 -2.33
C ALA A 19 1.88 -8.34 -2.61
N GLU A 20 2.55 -8.66 -3.73
CA GLU A 20 3.80 -8.00 -4.14
C GLU A 20 3.58 -6.56 -4.59
N GLU A 21 2.53 -6.31 -5.38
CA GLU A 21 2.17 -4.96 -5.82
C GLU A 21 1.76 -4.08 -4.64
N ALA A 22 0.96 -4.63 -3.72
CA ALA A 22 0.60 -3.95 -2.49
C ALA A 22 1.83 -3.65 -1.64
N ARG A 23 2.72 -4.63 -1.44
CA ARG A 23 3.98 -4.44 -0.70
C ARG A 23 4.79 -3.27 -1.30
N ALA A 24 4.95 -3.22 -2.62
CA ALA A 24 5.66 -2.17 -3.31
C ALA A 24 4.99 -0.79 -3.15
N ALA A 25 3.66 -0.70 -3.27
CA ALA A 25 2.92 0.54 -3.08
C ALA A 25 3.07 1.08 -1.64
N PHE A 26 2.92 0.21 -0.65
CA PHE A 26 3.11 0.58 0.76
C PHE A 26 4.58 0.91 1.07
N ASP A 27 5.55 0.28 0.41
CA ASP A 27 6.97 0.60 0.61
C ASP A 27 7.30 2.03 0.17
N ILE A 28 6.76 2.47 -0.97
CA ILE A 28 6.89 3.85 -1.46
C ILE A 28 6.26 4.84 -0.49
N MET A 29 5.02 4.58 -0.05
CA MET A 29 4.32 5.46 0.89
C MET A 29 5.06 5.61 2.21
N MET A 30 5.59 4.50 2.75
CA MET A 30 6.28 4.50 4.04
C MET A 30 7.74 4.96 3.97
N SER A 31 8.33 5.05 2.78
CA SER A 31 9.69 5.59 2.58
C SER A 31 9.70 7.12 2.40
N GLY A 32 8.51 7.75 2.35
CA GLY A 32 8.38 9.19 2.14
C GLY A 32 8.40 9.60 0.66
N ASP A 33 8.40 8.64 -0.26
CA ASP A 33 8.48 8.86 -1.70
C ASP A 33 7.08 9.09 -2.35
N ALA A 34 6.07 9.41 -1.54
CA ALA A 34 4.71 9.67 -1.96
C ALA A 34 4.19 11.00 -1.42
N THR A 35 3.47 11.77 -2.24
CA THR A 35 2.80 12.98 -1.77
C THR A 35 1.57 12.63 -0.92
N PRO A 36 1.13 13.53 0.00
CA PRO A 36 -0.10 13.32 0.76
C PRO A 36 -1.34 13.09 -0.12
N SER A 37 -1.39 13.73 -1.30
CA SER A 37 -2.49 13.55 -2.26
C SER A 37 -2.46 12.17 -2.92
N GLN A 38 -1.29 11.62 -3.23
CA GLN A 38 -1.16 10.26 -3.75
C GLN A 38 -1.57 9.22 -2.70
N ILE A 39 -1.13 9.39 -1.45
CA ILE A 39 -1.52 8.52 -0.34
C ILE A 39 -3.04 8.57 -0.13
N GLY A 40 -3.63 9.76 -0.05
CA GLY A 40 -5.07 9.92 0.11
C GLY A 40 -5.88 9.32 -1.04
N GLY A 41 -5.43 9.52 -2.29
CA GLY A 41 -6.08 8.96 -3.47
C GLY A 41 -6.02 7.43 -3.50
N PHE A 42 -4.86 6.85 -3.17
CA PHE A 42 -4.67 5.40 -3.07
C PHE A 42 -5.60 4.78 -2.02
N LEU A 43 -5.60 5.33 -0.80
CA LEU A 43 -6.41 4.83 0.30
C LEU A 43 -7.92 4.98 0.03
N MET A 44 -8.35 6.06 -0.62
CA MET A 44 -9.76 6.17 -1.00
C MET A 44 -10.17 5.19 -2.10
N ALA A 45 -9.33 4.95 -3.10
CA ALA A 45 -9.63 3.98 -4.14
C ALA A 45 -9.78 2.57 -3.55
N LEU A 46 -8.89 2.18 -2.62
CA LEU A 46 -9.04 0.95 -1.84
C LEU A 46 -10.36 0.91 -1.06
N ARG A 47 -10.70 1.99 -0.34
CA ARG A 47 -11.92 2.07 0.48
C ARG A 47 -13.23 1.96 -0.32
N VAL A 48 -13.27 2.57 -1.52
CA VAL A 48 -14.46 2.59 -2.40
C VAL A 48 -14.76 1.20 -2.95
N ARG A 49 -13.72 0.49 -3.41
CA ARG A 49 -13.86 -0.88 -3.95
C ARG A 49 -13.99 -1.92 -2.83
N GLY A 50 -13.33 -1.70 -1.70
CA GLY A 50 -13.09 -2.67 -0.63
C GLY A 50 -11.71 -3.34 -0.78
N GLU A 51 -11.00 -3.51 0.33
CA GLU A 51 -9.67 -4.12 0.38
C GLU A 51 -9.73 -5.65 0.28
N THR A 52 -8.72 -6.23 -0.38
CA THR A 52 -8.54 -7.70 -0.44
C THR A 52 -7.57 -8.19 0.63
N VAL A 53 -7.59 -9.51 0.87
CA VAL A 53 -6.65 -10.16 1.80
C VAL A 53 -5.19 -9.95 1.35
N ASP A 54 -4.91 -10.02 0.05
CA ASP A 54 -3.56 -9.84 -0.48
C ASP A 54 -3.05 -8.41 -0.26
N GLU A 55 -3.91 -7.41 -0.44
CA GLU A 55 -3.57 -6.01 -0.21
C GLU A 55 -3.28 -5.72 1.26
N ILE A 56 -4.13 -6.22 2.16
CA ILE A 56 -3.94 -6.08 3.61
C ILE A 56 -2.65 -6.81 4.03
N SER A 57 -2.43 -8.02 3.52
CA SER A 57 -1.24 -8.81 3.85
C SER A 57 0.05 -8.14 3.37
N GLY A 58 0.04 -7.60 2.15
CA GLY A 58 1.15 -6.81 1.61
C GLY A 58 1.44 -5.56 2.44
N ALA A 59 0.40 -4.81 2.80
CA ALA A 59 0.48 -3.63 3.67
C ALA A 59 1.11 -3.96 5.03
N VAL A 60 0.56 -4.95 5.73
CA VAL A 60 1.02 -5.37 7.06
C VAL A 60 2.46 -5.89 7.00
N SER A 61 2.81 -6.64 5.95
CA SER A 61 4.18 -7.13 5.75
C SER A 61 5.18 -5.98 5.62
N THR A 62 4.85 -4.95 4.84
CA THR A 62 5.69 -3.74 4.73
C THR A 62 5.77 -2.99 6.05
N MET A 63 4.64 -2.77 6.72
CA MET A 63 4.60 -2.08 8.01
C MET A 63 5.46 -2.77 9.06
N ARG A 64 5.36 -4.10 9.17
CA ARG A 64 6.19 -4.90 10.09
C ARG A 64 7.67 -4.87 9.73
N ALA A 65 8.01 -4.79 8.45
CA ALA A 65 9.39 -4.70 8.01
C ALA A 65 10.03 -3.32 8.30
N LYS A 66 9.23 -2.25 8.36
CA LYS A 66 9.71 -0.88 8.60
C LYS A 66 9.50 -0.37 10.03
N MET A 67 8.65 -1.00 10.83
CA MET A 67 8.43 -0.59 12.21
C MET A 67 9.68 -0.82 13.06
N LEU A 68 9.87 0.00 14.08
CA LEU A 68 10.84 -0.27 15.13
C LEU A 68 10.30 -1.43 16.00
N PRO A 69 10.98 -2.58 16.07
CA PRO A 69 10.53 -3.69 16.90
C PRO A 69 10.68 -3.33 18.38
N VAL A 70 9.75 -3.84 19.19
CA VAL A 70 9.77 -3.70 20.64
C VAL A 70 9.84 -5.10 21.24
N ASP A 71 10.91 -5.37 21.99
CA ASP A 71 11.04 -6.59 22.78
C ASP A 71 10.42 -6.36 24.17
N ALA A 72 9.41 -7.15 24.49
CA ALA A 72 8.78 -7.14 25.82
C ALA A 72 9.48 -8.15 26.75
N PRO A 73 9.58 -7.85 28.07
CA PRO A 73 10.18 -8.74 29.06
C PRO A 73 9.35 -10.01 29.34
#